data_AF-A0A2M7JAY2-F1
#
_entry.id   AF-A0A2M7JAY2-F1
#
_cell.length_a   1.000
_cell.length_b   1.000
_cell.length_c   1.000
_cell.angle_alpha   90.00
_cell.angle_beta   90.00
_cell.angle_gamma   90.00
#
_symmetry.space_group_name_H-M   'P 1'
#
loop_
_entity.id
_entity.type
_entity.pdbx_description
1 polymer ?
#
loop_
_entity_poly.entity_id
_entity_poly.type
_entity_poly.pdbx_seq_one_letter_code
_entity_poly.pdbx_strand_id
1 'polypeptide(L)'
;MLNKIDKLIINSPYEEPKEYWSYECTARIFSKVEGRRSAGYVMATLGSRSSDDPGIFVEISLVNDIRKCVKKWRENDYQRITGITKGKDDDRNKVKHDFLDEWVQAVNTHGGFGKWAWAVSHYPSDLEGILEQLR
;
A
#
# COMPACT_ATOMS: atom_id res chain seq x y z
N MET A 1 31.02 2.14 -24.72
CA MET A 1 30.79 3.23 -23.73
C MET A 1 30.41 2.58 -22.42
N LEU A 2 31.05 2.97 -21.31
CA LEU A 2 30.77 2.42 -19.99
C LEU A 2 29.31 2.77 -19.62
N ASN A 3 28.44 1.79 -19.38
CA ASN A 3 27.08 2.00 -18.87
C ASN A 3 27.17 2.58 -17.46
N LYS A 4 27.41 3.88 -17.36
CA LYS A 4 27.52 4.60 -16.09
C LYS A 4 26.13 4.68 -15.49
N ILE A 5 25.96 4.09 -14.32
CA ILE A 5 24.72 4.20 -13.54
C ILE A 5 24.58 5.66 -13.11
N ASP A 6 23.62 6.35 -13.70
CA ASP A 6 23.29 7.75 -13.46
C ASP A 6 22.36 7.91 -12.25
N LYS A 7 21.42 6.97 -12.06
CA LYS A 7 20.43 7.00 -10.98
C LYS A 7 20.18 5.61 -10.38
N LEU A 8 20.26 5.52 -9.06
CA LEU A 8 19.98 4.28 -8.32
C LEU A 8 18.47 4.07 -8.09
N ILE A 9 17.72 5.13 -7.78
CA ILE A 9 16.27 5.09 -7.58
C ILE A 9 15.58 5.42 -8.90
N ILE A 10 15.20 4.38 -9.66
CA ILE A 10 14.65 4.53 -11.01
C ILE A 10 13.13 4.41 -11.11
N ASN A 11 12.44 4.08 -10.01
CA ASN A 11 10.98 3.92 -9.97
C ASN A 11 10.31 4.89 -8.98
N SER A 12 9.03 5.19 -9.21
CA SER A 12 8.17 5.94 -8.28
C SER A 12 7.81 5.08 -7.06
N PRO A 13 7.71 5.67 -5.85
CA PRO A 13 7.22 4.95 -4.66
C PRO A 13 5.70 4.66 -4.71
N TYR A 14 4.95 5.35 -5.58
CA TYR A 14 3.48 5.26 -5.65
C TYR A 14 2.98 4.39 -6.80
N GLU A 15 3.82 4.13 -7.81
CA GLU A 15 3.47 3.33 -8.97
C GLU A 15 4.11 1.95 -8.92
N GLU A 16 3.62 1.02 -9.73
CA GLU A 16 4.30 -0.26 -9.92
C GLU A 16 5.68 -0.04 -10.58
N PRO A 17 6.76 -0.70 -10.09
CA PRO A 17 8.07 -0.60 -10.72
C PRO A 17 8.04 -1.02 -12.19
N LYS A 18 8.52 -0.13 -13.05
CA LYS A 18 8.54 -0.30 -14.51
C LYS A 18 9.90 -0.76 -15.01
N GLU A 19 10.96 -0.59 -14.22
CA GLU A 19 12.32 -0.93 -14.64
C GLU A 19 13.16 -1.41 -13.46
N TYR A 20 14.20 -2.21 -13.72
CA TYR A 20 15.19 -2.59 -12.70
C TYR A 20 16.59 -2.72 -13.30
N TRP A 21 17.62 -2.52 -12.48
CA TRP A 21 18.99 -2.83 -12.87
C TRP A 21 19.22 -4.35 -12.78
N SER A 22 19.61 -4.98 -13.88
CA SER A 22 20.10 -6.36 -13.93
C SER A 22 21.63 -6.36 -13.87
N TYR A 23 22.20 -7.35 -13.19
CA TYR A 23 23.64 -7.52 -13.08
C TYR A 23 24.08 -8.78 -13.80
N GLU A 24 24.94 -8.61 -14.81
CA GLU A 24 25.57 -9.71 -15.52
C GLU A 24 26.97 -9.93 -14.94
N CYS A 25 27.14 -11.02 -14.20
CA CYS A 25 28.36 -11.26 -13.43
C CYS A 25 29.61 -11.49 -14.28
N THR A 26 29.48 -12.16 -15.42
CA THR A 26 30.60 -12.47 -16.32
C THR A 26 31.25 -11.21 -16.87
N ALA A 27 30.42 -10.24 -17.28
CA ALA A 27 30.91 -8.98 -17.83
C ALA A 27 31.07 -7.88 -16.76
N ARG A 28 30.56 -8.10 -15.54
CA ARG A 28 30.41 -7.09 -14.47
C ARG A 28 29.68 -5.84 -14.97
N ILE A 29 28.69 -6.03 -15.83
CA ILE A 29 27.91 -4.95 -16.44
C ILE A 29 26.53 -4.88 -15.77
N PHE A 30 26.09 -3.66 -15.52
CA PHE A 30 24.70 -3.38 -15.16
C PHE A 30 23.93 -2.92 -16.40
N SER A 31 22.76 -3.52 -16.62
CA SER A 31 21.84 -3.14 -17.69
C SER A 31 20.48 -2.78 -17.09
N LYS A 32 19.83 -1.77 -17.64
CA LYS A 32 18.48 -1.39 -17.23
C LYS A 32 17.51 -2.27 -18.03
N VAL A 33 16.67 -3.02 -17.32
CA VAL A 33 15.70 -3.95 -17.90
C VAL A 33 14.30 -3.42 -17.62
N GLU A 34 13.45 -3.44 -18.64
CA GLU A 34 12.03 -3.08 -18.52
C GLU A 34 11.25 -4.18 -17.78
N GLY A 35 10.25 -3.76 -17.04
CA GLY A 35 9.40 -4.58 -16.19
C GLY A 35 9.79 -4.53 -14.71
N ARG A 36 9.05 -5.31 -13.92
CA ARG A 36 9.26 -5.44 -12.49
C ARG A 36 10.19 -6.62 -12.21
N ARG A 37 11.24 -6.41 -11.40
CA ARG A 37 12.13 -7.49 -10.97
C ARG A 37 11.36 -8.60 -10.26
N SER A 38 11.58 -9.85 -10.67
CA SER A 38 11.07 -11.03 -9.97
C SER A 38 11.45 -10.99 -8.49
N ALA A 39 10.53 -11.35 -7.60
CA ALA A 39 10.84 -11.49 -6.19
C ALA A 39 11.77 -12.68 -6.00
N GLY A 40 12.84 -12.49 -5.23
CA GLY A 40 13.81 -13.54 -4.95
C GLY A 40 14.93 -13.02 -4.08
N TYR A 41 15.82 -13.92 -3.71
CA TYR A 41 17.04 -13.63 -2.98
C TYR A 41 18.22 -14.31 -3.68
N VAL A 42 19.43 -13.79 -3.44
CA VAL A 42 20.65 -14.43 -3.94
C VAL A 42 21.22 -15.28 -2.82
N MET A 43 21.46 -16.55 -3.11
CA MET A 43 22.11 -17.51 -2.25
C MET A 43 23.54 -17.73 -2.75
N ALA A 44 24.53 -17.87 -1.86
CA ALA A 44 25.88 -18.21 -2.29
C ALA A 44 25.90 -19.57 -3.02
N THR A 45 26.76 -19.70 -4.03
CA THR A 45 26.98 -20.95 -4.74
C THR A 45 27.56 -21.97 -3.77
N LEU A 46 26.99 -23.18 -3.73
CA LEU A 46 27.41 -24.23 -2.80
C LEU A 46 28.90 -24.56 -2.97
N GLY A 47 29.66 -24.50 -1.88
CA GLY A 47 31.10 -24.77 -1.88
C GLY A 47 31.98 -23.60 -2.33
N SER A 48 31.41 -22.47 -2.73
CA SER A 48 32.19 -21.27 -3.03
C SER A 48 32.72 -20.64 -1.73
N ARG A 49 33.99 -20.20 -1.77
CA ARG A 49 34.60 -19.31 -0.76
C ARG A 49 35.18 -18.05 -1.42
N SER A 50 34.82 -17.83 -2.68
CA SER A 50 35.30 -16.68 -3.45
C SER A 50 34.55 -15.44 -3.00
N SER A 51 35.28 -14.34 -2.81
CA SER A 51 34.67 -13.03 -2.56
C SER A 51 33.85 -12.53 -3.75
N ASP A 52 34.14 -13.03 -4.95
CA ASP A 52 33.50 -12.62 -6.21
C ASP A 52 32.40 -13.62 -6.65
N ASP A 53 31.86 -14.44 -5.74
CA ASP A 53 30.76 -15.34 -6.07
C ASP A 53 29.51 -14.55 -6.45
N PRO A 54 29.01 -14.67 -7.69
CA PRO A 54 27.77 -14.00 -8.10
C PRO A 54 26.54 -14.55 -7.38
N GLY A 55 26.64 -15.76 -6.82
CA GLY A 55 25.54 -16.48 -6.21
C GLY A 55 24.49 -16.97 -7.20
N ILE A 56 23.51 -17.67 -6.67
CA ILE A 56 22.36 -18.25 -7.36
C ILE A 56 21.13 -17.48 -6.94
N PHE A 57 20.44 -16.87 -7.90
CA PHE A 57 19.16 -16.22 -7.65
C PHE A 57 18.06 -17.26 -7.47
N VAL A 58 17.45 -17.28 -6.29
CA VAL A 58 16.29 -18.13 -5.97
C VAL A 58 15.04 -17.28 -6.01
N GLU A 59 14.16 -17.58 -6.95
CA GLU A 59 12.88 -16.89 -7.09
C GLU A 59 11.88 -17.32 -5.99
N ILE A 60 11.09 -16.36 -5.52
CA ILE A 60 9.97 -16.60 -4.60
C ILE A 60 8.66 -16.56 -5.42
N SER A 61 8.27 -17.70 -5.97
CA SER A 61 7.11 -17.82 -6.86
C SER A 61 5.82 -17.31 -6.22
N LEU A 62 5.59 -17.64 -4.93
CA LEU A 62 4.41 -17.18 -4.18
C LEU A 62 4.26 -15.65 -4.20
N VAL A 63 5.35 -14.91 -4.03
CA VAL A 63 5.30 -13.44 -4.05
C VAL A 63 4.97 -12.93 -5.45
N ASN A 64 5.50 -13.56 -6.49
CA ASN A 64 5.17 -13.20 -7.88
C ASN A 64 3.70 -13.51 -8.21
N ASP A 65 3.12 -14.57 -7.65
CA ASP A 65 1.69 -14.85 -7.79
C ASP A 65 0.81 -13.87 -7.02
N ILE A 66 1.17 -13.52 -5.78
CA ILE A 66 0.50 -12.47 -5.02
C ILE A 66 0.51 -11.16 -5.81
N ARG A 67 1.63 -10.79 -6.45
CA ARG A 67 1.69 -9.59 -7.30
C ARG A 67 0.70 -9.62 -8.46
N LYS A 68 0.49 -10.76 -9.12
CA LYS A 68 -0.54 -10.92 -10.16
C LYS A 68 -1.95 -10.70 -9.59
N CYS A 69 -2.22 -11.24 -8.41
CA CYS A 69 -3.50 -11.04 -7.72
C CYS A 69 -3.72 -9.57 -7.36
N VAL A 70 -2.70 -8.89 -6.82
CA VAL A 70 -2.75 -7.47 -6.50
C VAL A 70 -2.96 -6.62 -7.76
N LYS A 71 -2.29 -6.95 -8.87
CA LYS A 71 -2.49 -6.27 -10.15
C LYS A 71 -3.94 -6.38 -10.62
N LYS A 72 -4.47 -7.61 -10.68
CA LYS A 72 -5.89 -7.86 -11.01
C LYS A 72 -6.82 -7.09 -10.07
N TRP A 73 -6.53 -7.08 -8.78
CA TRP A 73 -7.36 -6.38 -7.79
C TRP A 73 -7.38 -4.86 -8.01
N ARG A 74 -6.23 -4.26 -8.36
CA ARG A 74 -6.13 -2.83 -8.74
C ARG A 74 -6.89 -2.52 -10.03
N GLU A 75 -6.76 -3.38 -11.04
CA GLU A 75 -7.47 -3.23 -12.33
C GLU A 75 -8.99 -3.34 -12.17
N ASN A 76 -9.47 -4.11 -11.18
CA ASN A 76 -10.89 -4.21 -10.82
C ASN A 76 -11.35 -3.10 -9.83
N ASP A 77 -10.75 -1.91 -9.91
CA ASP A 77 -10.98 -0.76 -9.02
C ASP A 77 -11.05 -1.11 -7.51
N TYR A 78 -10.18 -2.03 -7.09
CA TYR A 78 -10.08 -2.47 -5.70
C TYR A 78 -11.37 -3.09 -5.16
N GLN A 79 -11.91 -4.06 -5.89
CA GLN A 79 -13.12 -4.78 -5.53
C GLN A 79 -13.09 -5.28 -4.06
N ARG A 80 -14.22 -5.11 -3.36
CA ARG A 80 -14.43 -5.50 -1.94
C ARG A 80 -13.57 -4.75 -0.90
N ILE A 81 -12.96 -3.61 -1.25
CA ILE A 81 -12.44 -2.68 -0.22
C ILE A 81 -13.59 -2.15 0.65
N THR A 82 -13.40 -2.15 1.97
CA THR A 82 -14.26 -1.45 2.92
C THR A 82 -13.90 0.04 3.01
N GLY A 83 -14.86 0.89 3.40
CA GLY A 83 -14.66 2.35 3.49
C GLY A 83 -13.41 2.82 4.26
N ILE A 84 -12.91 2.03 5.21
CA ILE A 84 -11.68 2.31 5.99
C ILE A 84 -10.45 2.50 5.09
N THR A 85 -10.36 1.82 3.95
CA THR A 85 -9.15 1.83 3.09
C THR A 85 -9.21 2.86 1.96
N LYS A 86 -10.40 3.38 1.62
CA LYS A 86 -10.60 4.40 0.55
C LYS A 86 -11.24 5.70 1.05
N GLY A 87 -11.59 5.82 2.33
CA GLY A 87 -12.34 6.96 2.87
C GLY A 87 -13.73 7.13 2.24
N LYS A 88 -14.25 6.10 1.56
CA LYS A 88 -15.57 6.11 0.91
C LYS A 88 -16.58 5.52 1.88
N ASP A 89 -17.59 6.31 2.25
CA ASP A 89 -18.73 5.79 2.99
C ASP A 89 -19.47 4.78 2.16
N ASP A 90 -19.44 3.53 2.63
CA ASP A 90 -20.26 2.45 2.09
C ASP A 90 -21.60 2.38 2.82
N ASP A 91 -22.56 1.62 2.29
CA ASP A 91 -23.88 1.49 2.90
C ASP A 91 -23.83 0.89 4.32
N ARG A 92 -22.73 0.20 4.68
CA ARG A 92 -22.53 -0.30 6.05
C ARG A 92 -22.13 0.82 7.01
N ASN A 93 -21.37 1.82 6.57
CA ASN A 93 -21.08 3.00 7.37
C ASN A 93 -22.37 3.78 7.66
N LYS A 94 -23.27 3.93 6.68
CA LYS A 94 -24.59 4.55 6.91
C LYS A 94 -25.36 3.88 8.03
N VAL A 95 -25.46 2.55 8.02
CA VAL A 95 -26.13 1.81 9.09
C VAL A 95 -25.47 2.05 10.45
N LYS A 96 -24.14 2.13 10.52
CA LYS A 96 -23.44 2.48 11.78
C LYS A 96 -23.75 3.91 12.24
N HIS A 97 -23.87 4.84 11.30
CA HIS A 97 -24.27 6.21 11.60
C HIS A 97 -25.70 6.28 12.13
N ASP A 98 -26.62 5.51 11.55
CA ASP A 98 -28.01 5.43 12.02
C ASP A 98 -28.08 4.92 13.47
N PHE A 99 -27.34 3.85 13.80
CA PHE A 99 -27.25 3.36 15.18
C PHE A 99 -26.58 4.35 16.13
N LEU A 100 -25.57 5.08 15.67
CA LEU A 100 -24.90 6.11 16.47
C LEU A 100 -25.85 7.27 16.75
N ASP A 101 -26.65 7.67 15.77
CA ASP A 101 -27.66 8.72 15.93
C ASP A 101 -28.73 8.31 16.94
N GLU A 102 -29.29 7.10 16.80
CA GLU A 102 -30.27 6.56 17.74
C GLU A 102 -29.72 6.53 19.18
N TRP A 103 -28.47 6.12 19.34
CA TRP A 103 -27.82 6.07 20.66
C TRP A 103 -27.64 7.47 21.25
N VAL A 104 -27.16 8.45 20.47
CA VAL A 104 -27.00 9.83 20.93
C VAL A 104 -28.35 10.44 21.32
N GLN A 105 -29.42 10.18 20.55
CA GLN A 105 -30.77 10.62 20.89
C GLN A 105 -31.26 10.00 22.21
N ALA A 106 -31.03 8.71 22.43
CA ALA A 106 -31.39 8.03 23.67
C ALA A 106 -30.64 8.60 24.89
N VAL A 107 -29.33 8.84 24.77
CA VAL A 107 -28.51 9.46 25.82
C VAL A 107 -29.01 10.87 26.14
N ASN A 108 -29.31 11.67 25.12
CA ASN A 108 -29.83 13.03 25.28
C ASN A 108 -31.21 13.05 25.94
N THR A 109 -32.06 12.07 25.64
CA THR A 109 -33.40 11.92 26.23
C THR A 109 -33.31 11.52 27.70
N HIS A 110 -32.35 10.67 28.08
CA HIS A 110 -32.11 10.31 29.47
C HIS A 110 -31.72 11.52 30.33
N GLY A 111 -31.02 12.51 29.76
CA GLY A 111 -30.73 13.79 30.41
C GLY A 111 -29.69 13.76 31.55
N GLY A 112 -29.26 12.58 32.00
CA GLY A 112 -28.28 12.42 33.08
C GLY A 112 -26.80 12.61 32.69
N PHE A 113 -26.48 12.77 31.40
CA PHE A 113 -25.10 12.75 30.88
C PHE A 113 -24.71 14.00 30.08
N GLY A 114 -25.47 15.08 30.18
CA GLY A 114 -25.29 16.29 29.36
C GLY A 114 -25.81 16.12 27.93
N LYS A 115 -25.43 17.05 27.04
CA LYS A 115 -25.79 16.99 25.61
C LYS A 115 -24.65 16.35 24.81
N TRP A 116 -24.98 15.35 24.02
CA TRP A 116 -24.08 14.62 23.15
C TRP A 116 -24.43 14.92 21.69
N ALA A 117 -23.40 14.98 20.86
CA ALA A 117 -23.52 15.10 19.41
C ALA A 117 -22.42 14.27 18.74
N TRP A 118 -22.61 13.94 17.47
CA TRP A 118 -21.64 13.18 16.69
C TRP A 118 -21.53 13.76 15.28
N ALA A 119 -20.38 13.56 14.63
CA ALA A 119 -20.13 13.92 13.24
C ALA A 119 -19.00 13.06 12.65
N VAL A 120 -18.88 13.05 11.33
CA VAL A 120 -17.80 12.36 10.60
C VAL A 120 -16.83 13.38 10.04
N SER A 121 -15.54 13.19 10.32
CA SER A 121 -14.45 13.92 9.67
C SER A 121 -13.86 13.04 8.57
N HIS A 122 -13.74 13.59 7.36
CA HIS A 122 -13.08 12.92 6.25
C HIS A 122 -11.63 13.40 6.08
N TYR A 123 -11.33 14.60 6.57
CA TYR A 123 -10.01 15.21 6.49
C TYR A 123 -9.66 15.90 7.80
N PRO A 124 -8.40 15.81 8.29
CA PRO A 124 -8.01 16.51 9.51
C PRO A 124 -8.30 18.02 9.52
N SER A 125 -8.38 18.65 8.34
CA SER A 125 -8.68 20.08 8.17
C SER A 125 -10.14 20.46 8.39
N ASP A 126 -11.09 19.51 8.36
CA ASP A 126 -12.52 19.79 8.55
C ASP A 126 -12.95 19.80 10.04
N LEU A 127 -12.08 19.34 10.94
CA LEU A 127 -12.38 19.15 12.36
C LEU A 127 -12.84 20.43 13.06
N GLU A 128 -12.16 21.55 12.82
CA GLU A 128 -12.45 22.80 13.50
C GLU A 128 -13.84 23.33 13.11
N GLY A 129 -14.20 23.23 11.83
CA GLY A 129 -15.53 23.58 11.34
C GLY A 129 -16.63 22.66 11.90
N ILE A 130 -16.36 21.36 12.01
CA ILE A 130 -17.30 20.40 12.61
C ILE A 130 -17.53 20.72 14.09
N LEU A 131 -16.46 20.96 14.85
CA LEU A 131 -16.56 21.26 16.28
C LEU A 131 -17.32 22.57 16.52
N GLU A 132 -17.16 23.57 15.67
CA GLU A 132 -17.89 24.84 15.77
C GLU A 132 -19.39 24.67 15.47
N GLN A 133 -19.76 23.76 14.57
CA GLN A 133 -21.17 23.43 14.29
C GLN A 133 -21.83 22.64 15.43
N LEU A 134 -21.06 21.85 16.18
CA LEU A 134 -21.55 20.99 17.27
C LEU A 134 -21.54 21.67 18.64
N ARG A 135 -21.03 22.90 18.73
CA ARG A 135 -20.91 23.68 19.97
C ARG A 135 -22.22 24.36 20.35
#